data_AF-A0A1M2URY4-F1
#
_entry.id   AF-A0A1M2URY4-F1
#
_cell.length_a   1.000
_cell.length_b   1.000
_cell.length_c   1.000
_cell.angle_alpha   90.00
_cell.angle_beta   90.00
_cell.angle_gamma   90.00
#
_symmetry.space_group_name_H-M   'P 1'
#
loop_
_entity.id
_entity.type
_entity.pdbx_description
1 polymer ?
#
loop_
_entity_poly.entity_id
_entity_poly.type
_entity_poly.pdbx_seq_one_letter_code
_entity_poly.pdbx_strand_id
1 'polypeptide(L)'
;MDKKINRTWVLVDDEPTNVLPVPVLGYFTLTSATVVRDELPDQETRSRYPAYPIPVIKLAWLGVDSKLHGSEHRYGETIVLEALEEAYRIVQYTGMGIAVVTDPLTQSSDRFFKRYGFLPMGRQFGDLQSLYLPMGTIGQLIDLPS
;
A
#
# COMPACT_ATOMS: atom_id res chain seq x y z
N MET A 1 23.49 -13.02 8.83
CA MET A 1 23.06 -11.70 8.30
C MET A 1 21.62 -11.85 7.90
N ASP A 2 20.70 -11.22 8.63
CA ASP A 2 19.27 -11.33 8.34
C ASP A 2 18.97 -10.67 7.00
N LYS A 3 18.35 -11.42 6.09
CA LYS A 3 17.92 -10.91 4.78
C LYS A 3 16.68 -10.05 4.98
N LYS A 4 16.87 -8.76 5.22
CA LYS A 4 15.79 -7.76 5.39
C LYS A 4 15.19 -7.39 4.04
N ILE A 5 14.34 -8.26 3.49
CA ILE A 5 13.70 -8.06 2.18
C ILE A 5 12.36 -7.30 2.26
N ASN A 6 11.77 -7.18 3.45
CA ASN A 6 10.54 -6.45 3.70
C ASN A 6 10.51 -5.94 5.15
N ARG A 7 9.49 -5.14 5.47
CA ARG A 7 9.14 -4.75 6.84
C ARG A 7 7.64 -4.83 7.02
N THR A 8 7.21 -5.31 8.19
CA THR A 8 5.81 -5.46 8.56
C THR A 8 5.52 -4.61 9.80
N TRP A 9 4.42 -3.87 9.75
CA TRP A 9 3.88 -3.10 10.86
C TRP A 9 2.57 -3.74 11.30
N VAL A 10 2.30 -3.65 12.59
CA VAL A 10 1.17 -4.33 13.22
C VAL A 10 0.39 -3.30 14.02
N LEU A 11 -0.91 -3.22 13.75
CA LEU A 11 -1.86 -2.49 14.57
C LEU A 11 -2.29 -3.41 15.71
N VAL A 12 -2.05 -2.98 16.95
CA VAL A 12 -2.39 -3.72 18.16
C VAL A 12 -3.48 -2.99 18.93
N ASP A 13 -4.24 -3.74 19.72
CA ASP A 13 -5.24 -3.19 20.63
C ASP A 13 -4.55 -2.65 21.89
N ASP A 14 -4.40 -1.32 22.00
CA ASP A 14 -3.72 -0.69 23.15
C ASP A 14 -4.68 -0.40 24.33
N GLU A 15 -5.90 -0.92 24.29
CA GLU A 15 -6.76 -0.96 25.48
C GLU A 15 -6.03 -1.73 26.60
N PRO A 16 -6.05 -1.24 27.86
CA PRO A 16 -5.39 -1.87 28.99
C PRO A 16 -6.01 -3.24 29.28
N THR A 17 -5.53 -4.25 28.56
CA THR A 17 -5.96 -5.63 28.66
C THR A 17 -4.93 -6.39 29.48
N ASN A 18 -5.37 -7.13 30.50
CA ASN A 18 -4.52 -8.09 31.23
C ASN A 18 -4.20 -9.35 30.40
N VAL A 19 -4.29 -9.27 29.07
CA VAL A 19 -4.14 -10.39 28.15
C VAL A 19 -2.86 -10.20 27.36
N LEU A 20 -1.91 -11.12 27.58
CA LEU A 20 -0.65 -11.17 26.83
C LEU A 20 -0.61 -12.45 25.97
N PRO A 21 -0.19 -12.36 24.70
CA PRO A 21 0.21 -11.14 23.99
C PRO A 21 -0.99 -10.26 23.60
N VAL A 22 -0.72 -8.96 23.40
CA VAL A 22 -1.71 -7.98 22.94
C VAL A 22 -2.32 -8.42 21.61
N PRO A 23 -3.66 -8.38 21.45
CA PRO A 23 -4.31 -8.75 20.19
C PRO A 23 -3.85 -7.90 19.00
N VAL A 24 -3.63 -8.56 17.86
CA VAL A 24 -3.34 -7.91 16.58
C VAL A 24 -4.64 -7.62 15.85
N LEU A 25 -4.94 -6.35 15.62
CA LEU A 25 -6.13 -5.88 14.92
C LEU A 25 -5.93 -5.87 13.40
N GLY A 26 -4.69 -5.69 12.95
CA GLY A 26 -4.33 -5.73 11.55
C GLY A 26 -2.85 -5.48 11.32
N TYR A 27 -2.44 -5.47 10.05
CA TYR A 27 -1.05 -5.32 9.67
C TYR A 27 -0.92 -4.82 8.24
N PHE A 28 0.26 -4.30 7.92
CA PHE A 28 0.68 -4.08 6.55
C PHE A 28 2.17 -4.41 6.37
N THR A 29 2.57 -4.73 5.14
CA THR A 29 3.95 -5.06 4.80
C THR A 29 4.40 -4.27 3.58
N LEU A 30 5.54 -3.59 3.69
CA LEU A 30 6.17 -2.88 2.59
C LEU A 30 7.46 -3.59 2.16
N THR A 31 7.75 -3.56 0.87
CA THR A 31 9.01 -4.01 0.28
C THR A 31 9.38 -3.15 -0.92
N SER A 32 10.66 -3.09 -1.27
CA SER A 32 11.13 -2.47 -2.51
C SER A 32 10.77 -3.34 -3.71
N ALA A 33 10.31 -2.75 -4.80
CA ALA A 33 10.06 -3.46 -6.05
C ALA A 33 10.37 -2.59 -7.27
N THR A 34 10.30 -3.20 -8.45
CA THR A 34 10.31 -2.50 -9.74
C THR A 34 9.13 -2.94 -10.58
N VAL A 35 8.63 -2.04 -11.43
CA VAL A 35 7.59 -2.34 -12.43
C VAL A 35 8.12 -2.10 -13.83
N VAL A 36 7.59 -2.84 -14.81
CA VAL A 36 7.88 -2.57 -16.21
C VAL A 36 7.15 -1.30 -16.61
N ARG A 37 7.82 -0.36 -17.28
CA ARG A 37 7.22 0.93 -17.67
C ARG A 37 5.90 0.75 -18.42
N ASP A 38 5.82 -0.20 -19.34
CA ASP A 38 4.63 -0.39 -20.17
C ASP A 38 3.43 -0.94 -19.38
N GLU A 39 3.63 -1.40 -18.14
CA GLU A 39 2.58 -1.79 -17.21
C GLU A 39 1.96 -0.60 -16.46
N LEU A 40 2.55 0.61 -16.53
CA LEU A 40 1.97 1.79 -15.87
C LEU A 40 0.56 2.11 -16.42
N PRO A 41 -0.32 2.78 -15.63
CA PRO A 41 -1.75 2.89 -15.94
C PRO A 41 -2.09 3.47 -17.32
N ASP A 42 -1.41 4.53 -17.74
CA ASP A 42 -1.73 5.27 -18.96
C ASP A 42 -0.47 5.78 -19.69
N GLN A 43 -0.66 6.19 -20.96
CA GLN A 43 0.42 6.68 -21.81
C GLN A 43 1.05 7.96 -21.26
N GLU A 44 0.27 8.82 -20.61
CA GLU A 44 0.78 10.08 -20.04
C GLU A 44 1.81 9.78 -18.95
N THR A 45 1.47 8.90 -18.01
CA THR A 45 2.34 8.43 -16.94
C THR A 45 3.58 7.73 -17.50
N ARG A 46 3.41 6.85 -18.51
CA ARG A 46 4.53 6.15 -19.16
C ARG A 46 5.54 7.10 -19.79
N SER A 47 5.07 8.18 -20.42
CA SER A 47 5.94 9.12 -21.14
C SER A 47 6.87 9.93 -20.23
N ARG A 48 6.55 10.03 -18.94
CA ARG A 48 7.35 10.73 -17.92
C ARG A 48 8.57 9.93 -17.46
N TYR A 49 8.67 8.65 -17.83
CA TYR A 49 9.71 7.76 -17.33
C TYR A 49 10.52 7.09 -18.45
N PRO A 50 11.81 6.82 -18.19
CA PRO A 50 12.68 6.14 -19.14
C PRO A 50 12.28 4.67 -19.33
N ALA A 51 12.72 4.08 -20.45
CA ALA A 51 12.37 2.72 -20.86
C ALA A 51 13.18 1.63 -20.13
N TYR A 52 13.22 1.68 -18.79
CA TYR A 52 13.81 0.64 -17.93
C TYR A 52 12.91 0.37 -16.71
N PRO A 53 13.14 -0.70 -15.93
CA PRO A 53 12.32 -1.01 -14.76
C PRO A 53 12.30 0.13 -13.74
N ILE A 54 11.10 0.56 -13.35
CA ILE A 54 10.92 1.76 -12.54
C ILE A 54 10.79 1.38 -11.07
N PRO A 55 11.56 2.00 -10.15
CA PRO A 55 11.46 1.72 -8.73
C PRO A 55 10.12 2.16 -8.15
N VAL A 56 9.54 1.30 -7.32
CA VAL A 56 8.30 1.53 -6.57
C VAL A 56 8.40 0.93 -5.17
N ILE A 57 7.50 1.35 -4.28
CA ILE A 57 7.23 0.63 -3.03
C ILE A 57 6.09 -0.34 -3.28
N LYS A 58 6.26 -1.61 -2.90
CA LYS A 58 5.19 -2.60 -2.94
C LYS A 58 4.53 -2.68 -1.57
N LEU A 59 3.23 -2.42 -1.52
CA LEU A 59 2.36 -2.87 -0.43
C LEU A 59 2.07 -4.35 -0.67
N ALA A 60 2.90 -5.21 -0.07
CA ALA A 60 2.89 -6.65 -0.30
C ALA A 60 1.73 -7.32 0.41
N TRP A 61 1.41 -6.85 1.62
CA TRP A 61 0.29 -7.35 2.40
C TRP A 61 -0.40 -6.20 3.12
N LEU A 62 -1.72 -6.30 3.21
CA LEU A 62 -2.55 -5.50 4.08
C LEU A 62 -3.68 -6.40 4.56
N GLY A 63 -3.90 -6.44 5.87
CA GLY A 63 -4.95 -7.26 6.47
C GLY A 63 -5.49 -6.65 7.75
N VAL A 64 -6.77 -6.87 7.98
CA VAL A 64 -7.48 -6.55 9.23
C VAL A 64 -8.11 -7.86 9.71
N ASP A 65 -8.17 -8.09 11.02
CA ASP A 65 -8.95 -9.21 11.56
C ASP A 65 -10.37 -9.18 10.99
N SER A 66 -10.78 -10.30 10.40
CA SER A 66 -12.13 -10.52 9.84
C SER A 66 -13.27 -10.11 10.77
N LYS A 67 -13.11 -10.25 12.09
CA LYS A 67 -14.13 -9.87 13.08
C LYS A 67 -14.35 -8.36 13.17
N LEU A 68 -13.39 -7.58 12.69
CA LEU A 68 -13.37 -6.12 12.77
C LEU A 68 -13.71 -5.45 11.43
N HIS A 69 -13.98 -6.25 10.39
CA HIS A 69 -14.39 -5.73 9.08
C HIS A 69 -15.73 -5.02 9.19
N GLY A 70 -15.82 -3.82 8.61
CA GLY A 70 -17.03 -3.00 8.66
C GLY A 70 -17.34 -2.40 10.02
N SER A 71 -16.43 -2.50 11.00
CA SER A 71 -16.57 -1.79 12.28
C SER A 71 -16.52 -0.28 12.09
N GLU A 72 -17.18 0.47 12.99
CA GLU A 72 -17.18 1.94 13.02
C GLU A 72 -15.77 2.54 13.12
N HIS A 73 -14.80 1.78 13.68
CA HIS A 73 -13.40 2.18 13.80
C HIS A 73 -12.65 2.21 12.46
N ARG A 74 -13.21 1.62 11.39
CA ARG A 74 -12.67 1.67 10.02
C ARG A 74 -11.18 1.28 9.93
N TYR A 75 -10.74 0.26 10.67
CA TYR A 75 -9.33 -0.16 10.76
C TYR A 75 -8.63 -0.36 9.40
N GLY A 76 -9.34 -0.80 8.36
CA GLY A 76 -8.75 -0.93 7.03
C GLY A 76 -8.26 0.42 6.47
N GLU A 77 -9.01 1.49 6.72
CA GLU A 77 -8.65 2.85 6.34
C GLU A 77 -7.46 3.37 7.12
N THR A 78 -7.48 3.21 8.44
CA THR A 78 -6.34 3.57 9.30
C THR A 78 -5.06 2.89 8.83
N ILE A 79 -5.12 1.58 8.57
CA ILE A 79 -3.94 0.80 8.16
C ILE A 79 -3.46 1.19 6.76
N VAL A 80 -4.37 1.43 5.79
CA VAL A 80 -3.92 1.83 4.45
C VAL A 80 -3.30 3.23 4.47
N LEU A 81 -3.86 4.18 5.24
CA LEU A 81 -3.29 5.51 5.36
C LEU A 81 -1.92 5.48 6.03
N GLU A 82 -1.76 4.73 7.12
CA GLU A 82 -0.45 4.53 7.77
C GLU A 82 0.57 3.88 6.81
N ALA A 83 0.14 2.88 6.04
CA ALA A 83 0.99 2.22 5.06
C ALA A 83 1.46 3.17 3.94
N LEU A 84 0.57 4.06 3.48
CA LEU A 84 0.88 5.06 2.47
C LEU A 84 1.80 6.15 3.02
N GLU A 85 1.57 6.59 4.26
CA GLU A 85 2.43 7.57 4.93
C GLU A 85 3.85 7.03 5.13
N GLU A 86 3.99 5.79 5.61
CA GLU A 86 5.30 5.16 5.78
C GLU A 86 6.00 4.95 4.42
N ALA A 87 5.28 4.52 3.39
CA ALA A 87 5.82 4.43 2.04
C ALA A 87 6.31 5.80 1.52
N TYR A 88 5.55 6.87 1.78
CA TYR A 88 5.93 8.22 1.42
C TYR A 88 7.19 8.68 2.16
N ARG A 89 7.26 8.45 3.49
CA ARG A 89 8.47 8.74 4.30
C ARG A 89 9.70 8.01 3.76
N ILE A 90 9.58 6.73 3.40
CA ILE A 90 10.67 5.96 2.80
C ILE A 90 11.15 6.61 1.49
N VAL A 91 10.24 7.02 0.61
CA VAL A 91 10.59 7.68 -0.66
C VAL A 91 11.21 9.06 -0.42
N GLN A 92 10.66 9.88 0.49
CA GLN A 92 11.22 11.18 0.82
C GLN A 92 12.66 11.07 1.35
N TYR A 93 12.94 10.06 2.17
CA TYR A 93 14.27 9.82 2.70
C TYR A 93 15.26 9.28 1.66
N THR A 94 14.83 8.32 0.83
CA THR A 94 15.71 7.64 -0.12
C THR A 94 15.85 8.34 -1.47
N GLY A 95 14.89 9.18 -1.84
CA GLY A 95 14.74 9.73 -3.19
C GLY A 95 14.37 8.69 -4.25
N MET A 96 14.00 7.47 -3.86
CA MET A 96 13.78 6.33 -4.77
C MET A 96 12.38 5.75 -4.61
N GLY A 97 11.61 5.78 -5.70
CA GLY A 97 10.26 5.20 -5.75
C GLY A 97 9.25 6.21 -6.28
N ILE A 98 8.52 5.86 -7.33
CA ILE A 98 7.57 6.80 -7.96
C ILE A 98 6.13 6.62 -7.45
N ALA A 99 5.84 5.48 -6.83
CA ALA A 99 4.49 5.05 -6.49
C ALA A 99 4.48 3.93 -5.45
N VAL A 100 3.30 3.71 -4.86
CA VAL A 100 2.95 2.47 -4.18
C VAL A 100 2.20 1.56 -5.15
N VAL A 101 2.60 0.29 -5.19
CA VAL A 101 1.94 -0.75 -5.99
C VAL A 101 1.39 -1.83 -5.08
N THR A 102 0.21 -2.36 -5.37
CA THR A 102 -0.42 -3.46 -4.62
C THR A 102 -1.12 -4.44 -5.57
N ASP A 103 -1.32 -5.68 -5.14
CA ASP A 103 -2.07 -6.69 -5.88
C ASP A 103 -3.34 -7.04 -5.09
N PRO A 104 -4.54 -6.59 -5.51
CA PRO A 104 -5.76 -6.95 -4.83
C PRO A 104 -6.04 -8.46 -4.99
N LEU A 105 -6.33 -9.14 -3.87
CA LEU A 105 -6.64 -10.58 -3.86
C LEU A 105 -8.09 -10.89 -4.22
N THR A 106 -8.99 -9.91 -4.05
CA THR A 106 -10.43 -10.05 -4.27
C THR A 106 -11.02 -8.79 -4.91
N GLN A 107 -12.20 -8.94 -5.53
CA GLN A 107 -13.04 -7.83 -5.99
C GLN A 107 -13.33 -6.80 -4.88
N SER A 108 -13.45 -7.23 -3.62
CA SER A 108 -13.66 -6.32 -2.49
C SER A 108 -12.41 -5.48 -2.20
N SER A 109 -11.23 -6.11 -2.19
CA SER A 109 -9.96 -5.39 -2.02
C SER A 109 -9.63 -4.46 -3.19
N ASP A 110 -9.96 -4.85 -4.43
CA ASP A 110 -9.80 -3.99 -5.60
C ASP A 110 -10.61 -2.71 -5.46
N ARG A 111 -11.91 -2.84 -5.14
CA ARG A 111 -12.78 -1.67 -4.86
C ARG A 111 -12.30 -0.87 -3.65
N PHE A 112 -11.78 -1.53 -2.61
CA PHE A 112 -11.23 -0.87 -1.43
C PHE A 112 -10.07 0.06 -1.81
N PHE A 113 -9.04 -0.47 -2.48
CA PHE A 113 -7.88 0.33 -2.86
C PHE A 113 -8.25 1.46 -3.84
N LYS A 114 -9.12 1.20 -4.82
CA LYS A 114 -9.56 2.22 -5.79
C LYS A 114 -10.23 3.44 -5.14
N ARG A 115 -10.88 3.30 -3.96
CA ARG A 115 -11.42 4.45 -3.22
C ARG A 115 -10.34 5.42 -2.73
N TYR A 116 -9.11 4.96 -2.56
CA TYR A 116 -7.95 5.78 -2.18
C TYR A 116 -7.15 6.28 -3.40
N GLY A 117 -7.74 6.24 -4.60
CA GLY A 117 -7.13 6.77 -5.82
C GLY A 117 -6.17 5.81 -6.53
N PHE A 118 -6.09 4.55 -6.10
CA PHE A 118 -5.30 3.55 -6.83
C PHE A 118 -5.87 3.31 -8.23
N LEU A 119 -4.98 3.32 -9.23
CA LEU A 119 -5.28 3.14 -10.64
C LEU A 119 -4.91 1.72 -11.11
N PRO A 120 -5.69 1.10 -12.00
CA PRO A 120 -5.33 -0.19 -12.57
C PRO A 120 -4.10 -0.10 -13.48
N MET A 121 -3.21 -1.07 -13.37
CA MET A 121 -2.02 -1.23 -14.21
C MET A 121 -2.31 -2.13 -15.42
N GLY A 122 -1.46 -2.07 -16.44
CA GLY A 122 -1.43 -3.04 -17.54
C GLY A 122 -1.00 -4.46 -17.13
N ARG A 123 -0.65 -4.66 -15.85
CA ARG A 123 -0.22 -5.94 -15.28
C ARG A 123 -1.39 -6.69 -14.67
N GLN A 124 -1.62 -7.91 -15.15
CA GLN A 124 -2.64 -8.83 -14.61
C GLN A 124 -2.14 -9.51 -13.33
N PHE A 125 -3.08 -9.79 -12.43
CA PHE A 125 -2.89 -10.55 -11.20
C PHE A 125 -4.13 -11.42 -10.95
N GLY A 126 -4.07 -12.68 -11.37
CA GLY A 126 -5.25 -13.55 -11.44
C GLY A 126 -6.28 -12.96 -12.41
N ASP A 127 -7.53 -12.83 -11.94
CA ASP A 127 -8.64 -12.20 -12.70
C ASP A 127 -8.73 -10.68 -12.49
N LEU A 128 -7.76 -10.08 -11.80
CA LEU A 128 -7.71 -8.66 -11.46
C LEU A 128 -6.43 -8.02 -12.05
N GLN A 129 -6.28 -6.71 -11.83
CA GLN A 129 -5.08 -5.97 -12.21
C GLN A 129 -4.31 -5.55 -10.97
N SER A 130 -2.98 -5.54 -11.07
CA SER A 130 -2.16 -4.80 -10.11
C SER A 130 -2.60 -3.34 -10.10
N LEU A 131 -2.48 -2.70 -8.94
CA LEU A 131 -2.89 -1.33 -8.73
C LEU A 131 -1.70 -0.44 -8.41
N TYR A 132 -1.78 0.82 -8.83
CA TYR A 132 -0.73 1.83 -8.76
C TYR A 132 -1.26 3.12 -8.15
N LEU A 133 -0.54 3.69 -7.18
CA LEU A 133 -0.85 4.99 -6.58
C LEU A 133 0.42 5.88 -6.60
N PRO A 134 0.44 6.97 -7.38
CA PRO A 134 1.63 7.81 -7.50
C PRO A 134 1.92 8.57 -6.20
N MET A 135 3.21 8.79 -5.91
CA MET A 135 3.64 9.47 -4.68
C MET A 135 3.07 10.89 -4.54
N GLY A 136 2.80 11.58 -5.64
CA GLY A 136 2.13 12.89 -5.62
C GLY A 136 0.69 12.83 -5.07
N THR A 137 -0.06 11.78 -5.41
CA THR A 137 -1.40 11.57 -4.83
C THR A 137 -1.31 11.16 -3.37
N ILE A 138 -0.30 10.36 -3.00
CA ILE A 138 -0.07 10.00 -1.60
C ILE A 138 0.22 11.24 -0.74
N GLY A 139 1.10 12.13 -1.21
CA GLY A 139 1.38 13.40 -0.52
C GLY A 139 0.10 14.21 -0.28
N GLN A 140 -0.78 14.32 -1.27
CA GLN A 140 -2.06 15.00 -1.10
C GLN A 140 -3.00 14.31 -0.10
N LEU A 141 -3.00 12.97 -0.07
CA LEU A 141 -3.83 12.19 0.86
C LEU A 141 -3.40 12.36 2.32
N ILE A 142 -2.09 12.42 2.57
CA ILE A 142 -1.53 12.54 3.94
C ILE A 142 -1.44 13.99 4.43
N ASP A 143 -1.29 14.97 3.52
CA ASP A 143 -1.23 16.40 3.87
C ASP A 143 -2.62 17.03 4.08
N LEU A 144 -3.72 16.29 3.84
CA LEU A 144 -5.06 16.75 4.15
C LEU A 144 -5.21 16.94 5.67
N PRO A 145 -5.57 18.15 6.15
CA PRO A 145 -5.83 18.35 7.57
C PRO A 145 -7.02 17.47 7.99
N SER A 146 -6.78 16.63 9.01
CA SER A 146 -7.79 15.78 9.65
C SER A 146 -8.87 16.60 10.35
#